data_AF-A0A8B6CUR2-F1
#
_entry.id   AF-A0A8B6CUR2-F1
#
_cell.length_a   1.000
_cell.length_b   1.000
_cell.length_c   1.000
_cell.angle_alpha   90.00
_cell.angle_beta   90.00
_cell.angle_gamma   90.00
#
_symmetry.space_group_name_H-M   'P 1'
#
loop_
_entity.id
_entity.type
_entity.pdbx_description
1 polymer ?
#
loop_
_entity_poly.entity_id
_entity_poly.type
_entity_poly.pdbx_seq_one_letter_code
_entity_poly.pdbx_strand_id
1 'polypeptide(L)'
;MCTQTNFINTTLHQSEYLTSLREFHKTKNEQSIQIGDIVQIHNESPRVNWKLGIVNELIRGNDGHVRAARIQTSNGETSRPIVKLFPLEVSGTHSDATSDHIDEQHEDTIQRSTRPKRNASIKAREKIRKWITNVDENYEED
;
A
#
# COMPACT_ATOMS: atom_id res chain seq x y z
N MET A 1 61.44 23.43 16.62
CA MET A 1 60.34 23.98 15.80
C MET A 1 59.51 22.84 15.25
N CYS A 2 58.22 23.12 15.10
CA CYS A 2 57.16 22.29 14.52
C CYS A 2 56.40 21.36 15.48
N THR A 3 55.09 21.55 15.45
CA THR A 3 54.05 21.25 16.43
C THR A 3 53.20 20.06 16.02
N GLN A 4 52.77 19.29 17.03
CA GLN A 4 51.50 18.55 17.15
C GLN A 4 50.68 18.37 15.86
N THR A 5 50.60 17.13 15.34
CA THR A 5 49.67 16.78 14.25
C THR A 5 48.49 15.97 14.78
N ASN A 6 47.38 16.69 14.94
CA ASN A 6 45.95 16.34 14.79
C ASN A 6 45.56 14.85 14.78
N PHE A 7 44.88 14.46 15.86
CA PHE A 7 44.29 13.16 16.12
C PHE A 7 42.75 13.20 15.98
N ILE A 8 42.20 13.66 14.84
CA ILE A 8 40.73 13.66 14.65
C ILE A 8 40.43 13.67 13.16
N ASN A 9 40.00 12.56 12.56
CA ASN A 9 39.32 12.51 11.25
C ASN A 9 38.74 11.11 10.90
N THR A 10 38.30 10.32 11.89
CA THR A 10 37.62 9.01 11.63
C THR A 10 36.20 8.93 12.19
N THR A 11 35.78 9.85 13.05
CA THR A 11 34.46 9.82 13.71
C THR A 11 33.34 10.50 12.92
N LEU A 12 33.66 11.47 12.05
CA LEU A 12 32.65 12.25 11.31
C LEU A 12 31.82 11.39 10.35
N HIS A 13 32.47 10.47 9.62
CA HIS A 13 31.78 9.57 8.69
C HIS A 13 30.80 8.63 9.38
N GLN A 14 31.09 8.16 10.60
CA GLN A 14 30.18 7.29 11.33
C GLN A 14 28.93 8.02 11.81
N SER A 15 29.10 9.24 12.37
CA SER A 15 27.94 10.02 12.83
C SER A 15 27.04 10.47 11.68
N GLU A 16 27.62 10.87 10.55
CA GLU A 16 26.84 11.28 9.37
C GLU A 16 26.10 10.08 8.75
N TYR A 17 26.76 8.93 8.65
CA TYR A 17 26.16 7.69 8.14
C TYR A 17 25.01 7.19 9.02
N LEU A 18 25.18 7.16 10.35
CA LEU A 18 24.10 6.76 11.26
C LEU A 18 22.92 7.75 11.26
N THR A 19 23.21 9.05 11.10
CA THR A 19 22.17 10.10 11.01
C THR A 19 21.35 9.94 9.73
N SER A 20 22.02 9.78 8.58
CA SER A 20 21.36 9.55 7.29
C SER A 20 20.51 8.26 7.25
N LEU A 21 20.94 7.18 7.91
CA LEU A 21 20.15 5.96 8.04
C LEU A 21 18.81 6.18 8.76
N ARG A 22 18.81 6.98 9.84
CA ARG A 22 17.59 7.32 10.60
C ARG A 22 16.64 8.18 9.77
N GLU A 23 17.17 9.14 9.02
CA GLU A 23 16.38 10.03 8.16
C GLU A 23 15.71 9.28 7.00
N PHE A 24 16.36 8.24 6.47
CA PHE A 24 15.82 7.43 5.38
C PHE A 24 14.72 6.46 5.84
N HIS A 25 14.75 6.03 7.11
CA HIS A 25 13.79 5.07 7.65
C HIS A 25 12.49 5.75 8.12
N LYS A 26 11.71 6.29 7.17
CA LYS A 26 10.30 6.60 7.43
C LYS A 26 9.52 5.30 7.56
N THR A 27 9.27 4.86 8.79
CA THR A 27 8.37 3.74 9.06
C THR A 27 6.99 4.08 8.51
N LYS A 28 6.59 3.48 7.39
CA LYS A 28 5.22 3.52 6.86
C LYS A 28 4.31 2.65 7.72
N ASN A 29 4.24 2.92 9.02
CA ASN A 29 3.34 2.25 9.95
C ASN A 29 2.00 3.00 10.01
N GLU A 30 1.51 3.46 8.87
CA GLU A 30 0.18 4.05 8.72
C GLU A 30 -0.82 2.94 8.42
N GLN A 31 -0.83 1.87 9.22
CA GLN A 31 -1.95 0.93 9.20
C GLN A 31 -3.13 1.66 9.85
N SER A 32 -3.92 2.34 9.02
CA SER A 32 -5.14 3.00 9.44
C SER A 32 -6.22 1.94 9.65
N ILE A 33 -6.49 1.62 10.91
CA ILE A 33 -7.58 0.75 11.31
C ILE A 33 -8.86 1.59 11.42
N GLN A 34 -9.95 1.09 10.84
CA GLN A 34 -11.27 1.68 10.90
C GLN A 34 -12.24 0.83 11.72
N ILE A 35 -13.36 1.43 12.11
CA ILE A 35 -14.46 0.72 12.79
C ILE A 35 -15.11 -0.20 11.75
N GLY A 36 -15.36 -1.45 12.13
CA GLY A 36 -15.88 -2.50 11.24
C GLY A 36 -14.78 -3.37 10.60
N ASP A 37 -13.51 -2.98 10.70
CA ASP A 37 -12.42 -3.78 10.14
C ASP A 37 -12.23 -5.10 10.88
N ILE A 38 -11.88 -6.14 10.12
CA ILE A 38 -11.46 -7.44 10.67
C ILE A 38 -9.96 -7.41 10.90
N VAL A 39 -9.55 -7.68 12.14
CA VAL A 39 -8.15 -7.63 12.58
C VAL A 39 -7.71 -8.95 13.22
N GLN A 40 -6.45 -9.33 12.99
CA GLN A 40 -5.75 -10.33 13.80
C GLN A 40 -5.23 -9.69 15.08
N ILE A 41 -5.52 -10.32 16.21
CA ILE A 41 -5.11 -9.88 17.53
C ILE A 41 -3.86 -10.64 17.96
N HIS A 42 -2.75 -9.92 18.14
CA HIS A 42 -1.51 -10.48 18.62
C HIS A 42 -1.68 -11.19 19.98
N ASN A 43 -1.15 -12.40 20.06
CA ASN A 43 -1.01 -13.19 21.28
C ASN A 43 0.39 -13.84 21.33
N GLU A 44 0.79 -14.36 22.49
CA GLU A 44 2.09 -15.02 22.68
C GLU A 44 2.22 -16.33 21.88
N SER A 45 1.09 -16.92 21.49
CA SER A 45 1.05 -18.09 20.63
C SER A 45 1.56 -17.80 19.21
N PRO A 46 1.97 -18.83 18.45
CA PRO A 46 2.32 -18.68 17.03
C PRO A 46 1.23 -17.94 16.26
N ARG A 47 1.63 -17.16 15.26
CA ARG A 47 0.72 -16.27 14.49
C ARG A 47 -0.51 -16.99 13.92
N VAL A 48 -0.36 -18.25 13.54
CA VAL A 48 -1.45 -19.10 13.04
C VAL A 48 -2.61 -19.21 14.04
N ASN A 49 -2.32 -19.09 15.34
CA ASN A 49 -3.29 -19.22 16.43
C ASN A 49 -3.78 -17.86 16.96
N TRP A 50 -3.43 -16.76 16.31
CA TRP A 50 -3.93 -15.44 16.70
C TRP A 50 -5.43 -15.35 16.41
N LYS A 51 -6.16 -14.79 17.37
CA LYS A 51 -7.61 -14.66 17.25
C LYS A 51 -7.95 -13.56 16.27
N LEU A 52 -9.05 -13.74 15.55
CA LEU A 52 -9.68 -12.69 14.76
C LEU A 52 -10.67 -11.92 15.63
N GLY A 53 -10.85 -10.64 15.32
CA GLY A 53 -11.88 -9.82 15.91
C GLY A 53 -12.29 -8.68 15.00
N ILE A 54 -13.45 -8.11 15.27
CA ILE A 54 -14.01 -6.95 14.56
C ILE A 54 -13.82 -5.72 15.44
N VAL A 55 -13.32 -4.63 14.86
CA VAL A 55 -13.14 -3.37 15.58
C VAL A 55 -14.49 -2.69 15.80
N ASN A 56 -14.91 -2.56 17.06
CA ASN A 56 -16.14 -1.86 17.44
C ASN A 56 -15.90 -0.36 17.65
N GLU A 57 -14.79 0.00 18.29
CA GLU A 57 -14.52 1.38 18.73
C GLU A 57 -13.02 1.69 18.72
N LEU A 58 -12.65 2.93 18.39
CA LEU A 58 -11.27 3.42 18.42
C LEU A 58 -11.06 4.37 19.60
N ILE A 59 -10.09 4.06 20.44
CA ILE A 59 -9.74 4.85 21.63
C ILE A 59 -8.64 5.85 21.25
N ARG A 60 -9.02 7.13 21.24
CA ARG A 60 -8.13 8.26 20.93
C ARG A 60 -7.58 8.89 22.20
N GLY A 61 -6.33 9.33 22.15
CA GLY A 61 -5.74 10.17 23.19
C GLY A 61 -6.16 11.64 23.07
N ASN A 62 -5.71 12.47 24.01
CA ASN A 62 -5.97 13.90 24.02
C ASN A 62 -5.39 14.65 22.80
N ASP A 63 -4.35 14.07 22.19
CA ASP A 63 -3.72 14.54 20.95
C ASP A 63 -4.44 14.07 19.68
N GLY A 64 -5.61 13.43 19.79
CA GLY A 64 -6.41 12.92 18.68
C GLY A 64 -5.90 11.61 18.05
N HIS A 65 -4.74 11.12 18.48
CA HIS A 65 -4.12 9.91 17.93
C HIS A 65 -4.76 8.64 18.52
N VAL A 66 -5.04 7.67 17.66
CA VAL A 66 -5.59 6.36 18.07
C VAL A 66 -4.49 5.52 18.69
N ARG A 67 -4.65 5.11 19.95
CA ARG A 67 -3.67 4.28 20.67
C ARG A 67 -4.15 2.86 20.90
N ALA A 68 -5.45 2.67 21.04
CA ALA A 68 -6.07 1.37 21.26
C ALA A 68 -7.42 1.25 20.54
N ALA A 69 -7.91 0.03 20.42
CA ALA A 69 -9.23 -0.26 19.87
C ALA A 69 -9.97 -1.27 20.77
N ARG A 70 -11.29 -1.16 20.79
CA ARG A 70 -12.21 -2.11 21.41
C ARG A 70 -12.68 -3.08 20.34
N ILE A 71 -12.53 -4.37 20.59
CA ILE A 71 -12.63 -5.39 19.56
C ILE A 71 -13.55 -6.50 20.05
N GLN A 72 -14.51 -6.87 19.21
CA GLN A 72 -15.35 -8.02 19.44
C GLN A 72 -14.64 -9.28 18.94
N THR A 73 -14.40 -10.21 19.86
CA THR A 73 -13.91 -11.56 19.57
C THR A 73 -15.06 -12.55 19.84
N SER A 74 -14.93 -13.81 19.40
CA SER A 74 -15.87 -14.89 19.74
C SER A 74 -16.11 -15.06 21.24
N ASN A 75 -15.11 -14.74 22.05
CA ASN A 75 -15.13 -14.92 23.50
C ASN A 75 -15.59 -13.65 24.24
N GLY A 76 -16.07 -12.64 23.51
CA GLY A 76 -16.48 -11.35 24.05
C GLY A 76 -15.57 -10.20 23.62
N GLU A 77 -15.72 -9.08 24.31
CA GLU A 77 -15.07 -7.83 23.96
C GLU A 77 -13.72 -7.65 24.67
N THR A 78 -12.69 -7.20 23.95
CA THR A 78 -11.36 -6.95 24.51
C THR A 78 -10.79 -5.64 23.99
N SER A 79 -10.03 -4.93 24.83
CA SER A 79 -9.28 -3.74 24.42
C SER A 79 -7.82 -4.10 24.14
N ARG A 80 -7.29 -3.65 23.01
CA ARG A 80 -5.91 -3.92 22.56
C ARG A 80 -5.28 -2.67 21.97
N PRO A 81 -3.97 -2.43 22.19
CA PRO A 81 -3.26 -1.34 21.54
C PRO A 81 -3.17 -1.58 20.03
N ILE A 82 -3.19 -0.51 19.22
CA ILE A 82 -3.16 -0.58 17.75
C ILE A 82 -1.97 -1.39 17.23
N VAL A 83 -0.81 -1.26 17.88
CA VAL A 83 0.43 -2.00 17.51
C VAL A 83 0.26 -3.52 17.60
N LYS A 84 -0.70 -4.02 18.38
CA LYS A 84 -1.01 -5.45 18.52
C LYS A 84 -2.15 -5.91 17.60
N LEU A 85 -2.62 -5.05 16.72
CA LEU A 85 -3.72 -5.32 15.79
C LEU A 85 -3.21 -5.25 14.36
N PHE A 86 -3.51 -6.31 13.63
CA PHE A 86 -3.07 -6.48 12.26
C PHE A 86 -4.31 -6.58 11.37
N PRO A 87 -4.72 -5.51 10.67
CA PRO A 87 -5.87 -5.54 9.78
C PRO A 87 -5.66 -6.55 8.65
N LEU A 88 -6.74 -7.20 8.22
CA LEU A 88 -6.74 -8.04 7.04
C LEU A 88 -7.08 -7.18 5.81
N GLU A 89 -6.41 -7.46 4.68
CA GLU A 89 -6.60 -6.76 3.39
C GLU A 89 -7.91 -7.21 2.69
N VAL A 90 -9.04 -7.13 3.39
CA VAL A 90 -10.35 -7.56 2.90
C VAL A 90 -11.20 -6.32 2.64
N SER A 91 -11.20 -5.85 1.40
CA SER A 91 -12.08 -4.78 0.95
C SER A 91 -13.45 -5.37 0.60
N GLY A 92 -14.37 -5.39 1.57
CA GLY A 92 -15.77 -5.68 1.31
C GLY A 92 -16.40 -4.48 0.60
N THR A 93 -16.52 -4.51 -0.73
CA THR A 93 -17.44 -3.61 -1.41
C THR A 93 -18.85 -4.07 -1.03
N HIS A 94 -19.47 -3.39 -0.06
CA HIS A 94 -20.93 -3.42 0.07
C HIS A 94 -21.50 -2.71 -1.15
N SER A 95 -21.51 -3.40 -2.29
CA SER A 95 -22.42 -3.06 -3.37
C SER A 95 -23.79 -3.46 -2.85
N ASP A 96 -24.48 -2.51 -2.23
CA ASP A 96 -25.91 -2.64 -1.96
C ASP A 96 -26.59 -2.81 -3.33
N ALA A 97 -26.77 -4.06 -3.72
CA ALA A 97 -27.55 -4.46 -4.86
C ALA A 97 -29.02 -4.17 -4.52
N THR A 98 -29.46 -2.97 -4.84
CA THR A 98 -30.88 -2.65 -4.93
C THR A 98 -31.23 -2.27 -6.38
N SER A 99 -32.32 -2.90 -6.82
CA SER A 99 -33.11 -2.76 -8.05
C SER A 99 -32.60 -3.45 -9.31
N ASP A 100 -33.21 -4.61 -9.54
CA ASP A 100 -33.37 -5.33 -10.80
C ASP A 100 -33.78 -4.40 -11.96
N HIS A 101 -32.96 -4.36 -13.01
CA HIS A 101 -33.41 -4.16 -14.38
C HIS A 101 -32.46 -4.93 -15.30
N ILE A 102 -32.91 -6.11 -15.72
CA ILE A 102 -32.32 -6.85 -16.84
C ILE A 102 -32.78 -6.12 -18.09
N ASP A 103 -31.86 -5.45 -18.79
CA ASP A 103 -32.05 -5.16 -20.20
C ASP A 103 -30.92 -5.84 -20.96
N GLU A 104 -31.24 -7.00 -21.54
CA GLU A 104 -30.42 -7.71 -22.51
C GLU A 104 -30.38 -6.89 -23.79
N GLN A 105 -29.26 -6.25 -24.13
CA GLN A 105 -28.83 -6.04 -25.52
C GLN A 105 -27.32 -5.72 -25.59
N HIS A 106 -26.64 -6.43 -26.50
CA HIS A 106 -25.41 -6.06 -27.25
C HIS A 106 -23.99 -6.46 -26.76
N GLU A 107 -23.52 -7.56 -27.38
CA GLU A 107 -22.18 -7.98 -27.86
C GLU A 107 -20.86 -7.61 -27.12
N ASP A 108 -20.17 -8.67 -26.70
CA ASP A 108 -18.70 -8.86 -26.66
C ASP A 108 -17.83 -7.61 -26.49
N THR A 109 -17.89 -7.00 -25.30
CA THR A 109 -16.77 -6.18 -24.82
C THR A 109 -16.20 -6.80 -23.55
N ILE A 110 -15.12 -7.58 -23.72
CA ILE A 110 -14.24 -7.96 -22.61
C ILE A 110 -13.62 -6.65 -22.07
N GLN A 111 -14.25 -6.07 -21.04
CA GLN A 111 -13.74 -4.94 -20.29
C GLN A 111 -12.50 -5.37 -19.48
N ARG A 112 -11.37 -5.53 -20.17
CA ARG A 112 -10.05 -5.65 -19.53
C ARG A 112 -9.81 -4.34 -18.78
N SER A 113 -9.70 -4.42 -17.46
CA SER A 113 -9.23 -3.35 -16.57
C SER A 113 -8.15 -2.52 -17.26
N THR A 114 -8.44 -1.26 -17.59
CA THR A 114 -7.53 -0.41 -18.36
C THR A 114 -6.42 0.09 -17.44
N ARG A 115 -5.46 -0.81 -17.12
CA ARG A 115 -4.20 -0.39 -16.50
C ARG A 115 -3.55 0.61 -17.45
N PRO A 116 -3.22 1.84 -16.99
CA PRO A 116 -2.66 2.86 -17.86
C PRO A 116 -1.37 2.36 -18.48
N LYS A 117 -1.27 2.45 -19.81
CA LYS A 117 -0.06 2.11 -20.55
C LYS A 117 1.01 3.14 -20.21
N ARG A 118 2.19 2.68 -19.80
CA ARG A 118 3.35 3.58 -19.56
C ARG A 118 3.69 4.36 -20.83
N ASN A 119 4.07 5.63 -20.70
CA ASN A 119 4.42 6.52 -21.82
C ASN A 119 5.44 5.91 -22.80
N ALA A 120 6.43 5.17 -22.29
CA ALA A 120 7.41 4.47 -23.12
C ALA A 120 6.77 3.46 -24.08
N SER A 121 5.73 2.74 -23.64
CA SER A 121 5.01 1.75 -24.46
C SER A 121 4.12 2.37 -25.52
N ILE A 122 3.63 3.59 -25.29
CA ILE A 122 2.83 4.35 -26.26
C ILE A 122 3.76 4.84 -27.37
N LYS A 123 4.88 5.48 -26.99
CA LYS A 123 5.90 5.95 -27.93
C LYS A 123 6.47 4.84 -28.81
N ALA A 124 6.72 3.65 -28.23
CA ALA A 124 7.19 2.51 -29.00
C ALA A 124 6.18 2.06 -30.06
N ARG A 125 4.88 2.00 -29.70
CA ARG A 125 3.81 1.64 -30.64
C ARG A 125 3.64 2.66 -31.75
N GLU A 126 3.72 3.95 -31.44
CA GLU A 126 3.66 5.02 -32.44
C GLU A 126 4.84 4.93 -33.42
N LYS A 127 6.05 4.62 -32.93
CA LYS A 127 7.22 4.43 -33.77
C LYS A 127 7.07 3.25 -34.72
N ILE A 128 6.53 2.12 -34.23
CA ILE A 128 6.22 0.95 -35.06
C ILE A 128 5.16 1.30 -36.10
N ARG A 129 4.07 1.99 -35.71
CA ARG A 129 3.02 2.41 -36.64
C ARG A 129 3.58 3.30 -37.75
N LYS A 130 4.39 4.31 -37.39
CA LYS A 130 5.02 5.20 -38.35
C LYS A 130 5.96 4.45 -39.30
N TRP A 131 6.66 3.43 -38.81
CA TRP A 131 7.51 2.60 -39.66
C TRP A 131 6.68 1.80 -40.66
N ILE A 132 5.58 1.19 -40.22
CA ILE A 132 4.68 0.44 -41.10
C ILE A 132 4.11 1.34 -42.19
N THR A 133 3.56 2.51 -41.83
CA THR A 133 3.00 3.44 -42.83
C THR A 133 4.05 3.94 -43.82
N ASN A 134 5.27 4.19 -43.35
CA ASN A 134 6.36 4.59 -44.23
C ASN A 134 6.82 3.45 -45.14
N VAL A 135 6.71 2.19 -44.71
CA VAL A 135 7.01 1.03 -45.55
C VAL A 135 5.92 0.88 -46.62
N ASP A 136 4.65 1.03 -46.25
CA ASP A 136 3.52 0.92 -47.17
C ASP A 136 3.55 2.01 -48.28
N GLU A 137 3.93 3.25 -47.96
CA GLU A 137 4.11 4.33 -48.95
C GLU A 137 5.25 4.08 -49.96
N ASN A 138 6.20 3.19 -49.67
CA ASN A 138 7.31 2.86 -50.58
C ASN A 138 6.99 1.68 -51.52
N TYR A 139 5.80 1.08 -51.45
CA TYR A 139 5.37 -0.04 -52.30
C TYR A 139 4.34 0.33 -53.36
N GLU A 140 3.92 1.59 -53.45
CA GLU A 140 2.93 2.08 -54.42
C GLU A 140 3.53 2.84 -55.61
N GLU A 141 4.86 2.87 -55.75
CA GLU A 141 5.56 3.63 -56.82
C GLU A 141 6.43 2.78 -57.78
N ASP A 142 6.22 1.47 -57.89
CA ASP A 142 6.81 0.61 -58.95
C ASP A 142 5.77 -0.29 -59.65
#